data_AF-A0A7C8EGK6-F1
#
_entry.id   AF-A0A7C8EGK6-F1
#
_cell.length_a   1.000
_cell.length_b   1.000
_cell.length_c   1.000
_cell.angle_alpha   90.00
_cell.angle_beta   90.00
_cell.angle_gamma   90.00
#
_symmetry.space_group_name_H-M   'P 1'
#
loop_
_entity.id
_entity.type
_entity.pdbx_description
1 polymer ?
#
loop_
_entity_poly.entity_id
_entity_poly.type
_entity_poly.pdbx_seq_one_letter_code
_entity_poly.pdbx_strand_id
1 'polypeptide(L)'
;MDPIRHKLSLLLTETARNRIRTLEPDSPCAEELSKIGEVDDIIVQEVEKLCSTATLAQIARILYLAALIKTTSGRRREAIKNDIKLIAEKLVARTESETGPLRLPETCRHLLLSL
;
A
#
# COMPACT_ATOMS: atom_id res chain seq x y z
N MET A 1 -1.37 14.82 11.29
CA MET A 1 -0.46 14.24 10.27
C MET A 1 0.03 15.37 9.38
N ASP A 2 1.30 15.39 8.97
CA ASP A 2 1.80 16.44 8.06
C ASP A 2 1.22 16.29 6.63
N PRO A 3 1.21 17.37 5.81
CA PRO A 3 0.50 17.37 4.53
C PRO A 3 0.98 16.30 3.54
N ILE A 4 2.27 15.96 3.55
CA ILE A 4 2.84 15.02 2.59
C ILE A 4 2.54 13.57 3.01
N ARG A 5 2.57 13.25 4.31
CA ARG A 5 2.07 11.97 4.84
C ARG A 5 0.58 11.79 4.55
N HIS A 6 -0.22 12.83 4.77
CA HIS A 6 -1.66 12.76 4.50
C HIS A 6 -1.94 12.48 3.01
N LYS A 7 -1.20 13.13 2.11
CA LYS A 7 -1.31 12.89 0.66
C LYS A 7 -0.94 11.45 0.28
N LEU A 8 0.11 10.88 0.87
CA LEU A 8 0.46 9.48 0.64
C LEU A 8 -0.63 8.54 1.19
N SER A 9 -1.13 8.82 2.39
CA SER A 9 -2.19 8.02 3.02
C SER A 9 -3.42 7.95 2.12
N LEU A 10 -3.90 9.10 1.63
CA LEU A 10 -5.04 9.14 0.70
C LEU A 10 -4.78 8.33 -0.57
N LEU A 11 -3.59 8.49 -1.18
CA LEU A 11 -3.22 7.77 -2.39
C LEU A 11 -3.25 6.25 -2.18
N LEU A 12 -2.67 5.77 -1.08
CA LEU A 12 -2.57 4.34 -0.77
C LEU A 12 -3.94 3.75 -0.40
N THR A 13 -4.73 4.45 0.40
CA THR A 13 -6.10 4.03 0.74
C THR A 13 -6.99 3.93 -0.50
N GLU A 14 -6.95 4.93 -1.40
CA GLU A 14 -7.73 4.91 -2.64
C GLU A 14 -7.29 3.76 -3.55
N THR A 15 -5.98 3.55 -3.66
CA THR A 15 -5.39 2.44 -4.41
C THR A 15 -5.86 1.09 -3.87
N ALA A 16 -5.79 0.88 -2.55
CA ALA A 16 -6.22 -0.35 -1.89
C ALA A 16 -7.71 -0.61 -2.10
N ARG A 17 -8.56 0.41 -1.94
CA ARG A 17 -10.00 0.32 -2.20
C ARG A 17 -10.30 -0.07 -3.64
N ASN A 18 -9.63 0.55 -4.60
CA ASN A 18 -9.79 0.21 -6.01
C ASN A 18 -9.37 -1.24 -6.30
N ARG A 19 -8.29 -1.72 -5.68
CA ARG A 19 -7.85 -3.11 -5.83
C ARG A 19 -8.85 -4.11 -5.30
N ILE A 20 -9.46 -3.84 -4.14
CA ILE A 20 -10.49 -4.70 -3.56
C ILE A 20 -11.71 -4.79 -4.47
N ARG A 21 -12.14 -3.67 -5.07
CA ARG A 21 -13.26 -3.67 -6.03
C ARG A 21 -12.98 -4.50 -7.28
N THR A 22 -11.71 -4.64 -7.65
CA THR A 22 -11.27 -5.43 -8.82
C THR A 22 -10.76 -6.81 -8.44
N LEU A 23 -10.87 -7.21 -7.17
CA LEU A 23 -10.32 -8.47 -6.70
C LEU A 23 -11.18 -9.63 -7.22
N GLU A 24 -10.53 -10.68 -7.70
CA GLU A 24 -11.24 -11.89 -8.12
C GLU A 24 -11.94 -12.52 -6.90
N PRO A 25 -13.26 -12.79 -6.97
CA PRO A 25 -14.03 -13.29 -5.84
C PRO A 25 -13.51 -14.61 -5.25
N ASP A 26 -12.91 -15.45 -6.10
CA ASP A 26 -12.39 -16.77 -5.71
C ASP A 26 -10.89 -16.73 -5.33
N SER A 27 -10.28 -15.54 -5.27
CA SER A 27 -8.89 -15.41 -4.87
C SER A 27 -8.71 -15.69 -3.37
N PRO A 28 -7.56 -16.24 -2.94
CA PRO A 28 -7.28 -16.47 -1.52
C PRO A 28 -7.39 -15.20 -0.66
N CYS A 29 -7.11 -14.04 -1.25
CA CYS A 29 -7.31 -12.78 -0.54
C CYS A 29 -8.79 -12.41 -0.40
N ALA A 30 -9.61 -12.58 -1.44
CA ALA A 30 -11.04 -12.29 -1.36
C ALA A 30 -11.74 -13.17 -0.30
N GLU A 31 -11.36 -14.44 -0.23
CA GLU A 31 -11.87 -15.37 0.79
C GLU A 31 -11.51 -14.90 2.21
N GLU A 32 -10.25 -14.52 2.45
CA GLU A 32 -9.81 -14.02 3.76
C GLU A 32 -10.45 -12.67 4.12
N LEU A 33 -10.59 -11.75 3.15
CA LEU A 33 -11.30 -10.49 3.37
C LEU A 33 -12.78 -10.70 3.70
N SER A 34 -13.43 -11.71 3.13
CA SER A 34 -14.85 -12.00 3.41
C SER A 34 -15.10 -12.40 4.87
N LYS A 35 -14.06 -12.88 5.56
CA LYS A 35 -14.09 -13.25 6.99
C LYS A 35 -13.89 -12.03 7.89
N ILE A 36 -13.58 -10.87 7.32
CA ILE A 36 -13.31 -9.61 8.00
C ILE A 36 -14.50 -8.67 7.74
N GLY A 37 -15.13 -8.15 8.80
CA GLY A 37 -16.25 -7.20 8.65
C GLY A 37 -15.80 -5.83 8.18
N GLU A 38 -15.01 -5.14 9.01
CA GLU A 38 -14.61 -3.74 8.82
C GLU A 38 -13.32 -3.62 7.97
N VAL A 39 -13.33 -4.19 6.76
CA VAL A 39 -12.16 -4.19 5.86
C VAL A 39 -11.69 -2.77 5.53
N ASP A 40 -12.61 -1.84 5.32
CA ASP A 40 -12.27 -0.46 4.96
C ASP A 40 -11.55 0.27 6.11
N ASP A 41 -12.04 0.11 7.35
CA ASP A 41 -11.41 0.70 8.53
C ASP A 41 -10.03 0.10 8.79
N ILE A 42 -9.88 -1.21 8.58
CA ILE A 42 -8.57 -1.88 8.69
C ILE A 42 -7.59 -1.30 7.67
N ILE A 43 -8.00 -1.12 6.40
CA ILE A 43 -7.13 -0.52 5.38
C ILE A 43 -6.71 0.88 5.76
N VAL A 44 -7.66 1.72 6.18
CA VAL A 44 -7.36 3.10 6.60
C VAL A 44 -6.34 3.08 7.73
N GLN A 45 -6.59 2.32 8.80
CA GLN A 45 -5.70 2.23 9.96
C GLN A 45 -4.30 1.72 9.58
N GLU A 46 -4.20 0.72 8.73
CA GLU A 46 -2.91 0.15 8.33
C GLU A 46 -2.14 1.04 7.37
N VAL A 47 -2.82 1.72 6.45
CA VAL A 47 -2.19 2.74 5.61
C VAL A 47 -1.68 3.89 6.46
N GLU A 48 -2.45 4.36 7.44
CA GLU A 48 -2.01 5.41 8.36
C GLU A 48 -0.81 4.97 9.21
N LYS A 49 -0.82 3.71 9.66
CA LYS A 49 0.28 3.08 10.38
C LYS A 49 1.56 3.06 9.53
N LEU A 50 1.48 2.59 8.27
CA LEU A 50 2.57 2.61 7.29
C LEU A 50 3.05 4.05 7.00
N CYS A 51 2.13 4.99 6.81
CA CYS A 51 2.47 6.38 6.51
C CYS A 51 3.12 7.08 7.71
N SER A 52 2.86 6.64 8.94
CA SER A 52 3.43 7.20 10.16
C SER A 52 4.87 6.72 10.40
N THR A 53 5.20 5.48 10.02
CA THR A 53 6.56 4.90 10.15
C THR A 53 7.47 5.23 8.97
N ALA A 54 6.91 5.66 7.83
CA ALA A 54 7.68 6.06 6.67
C ALA A 54 8.56 7.29 6.95
N THR A 55 9.78 7.33 6.42
CA THR A 55 10.57 8.57 6.42
C THR A 55 10.07 9.52 5.35
N LEU A 56 10.33 10.82 5.52
CA LEU A 56 10.02 11.83 4.52
C LEU A 56 10.64 11.50 3.14
N ALA A 57 11.87 10.96 3.14
CA ALA A 57 12.56 10.54 1.92
C ALA A 57 11.84 9.37 1.22
N GLN A 58 11.34 8.38 1.97
CA GLN A 58 10.56 7.28 1.42
C GLN A 58 9.24 7.77 0.83
N ILE A 59 8.53 8.65 1.56
CA ILE A 59 7.27 9.25 1.10
C ILE A 59 7.48 10.02 -0.20
N ALA A 60 8.47 10.92 -0.24
CA ALA A 60 8.78 11.70 -1.42
C ALA A 60 9.14 10.80 -2.63
N ARG A 61 9.92 9.74 -2.39
CA ARG A 61 10.29 8.78 -3.43
C ARG A 61 9.08 8.01 -3.98
N ILE A 62 8.18 7.54 -3.12
CA ILE A 62 6.95 6.85 -3.54
C ILE A 62 6.08 7.78 -4.40
N LEU A 63 5.83 9.01 -3.93
CA LEU A 63 5.01 9.97 -4.66
C LEU A 63 5.61 10.33 -6.03
N TYR A 64 6.94 10.51 -6.10
CA TYR A 64 7.65 10.74 -7.35
C TYR A 64 7.51 9.56 -8.32
N LEU A 65 7.71 8.33 -7.84
CA LEU A 65 7.60 7.13 -8.67
C LEU A 65 6.17 6.90 -9.15
N ALA A 66 5.17 7.11 -8.29
CA ALA A 66 3.75 7.00 -8.64
C ALA A 66 3.36 8.00 -9.73
N ALA A 67 3.88 9.24 -9.66
CA ALA A 67 3.69 10.22 -10.72
C ALA A 67 4.34 9.77 -12.04
N LEU A 68 5.56 9.22 -11.97
CA LEU A 68 6.31 8.77 -13.14
C LEU A 68 5.66 7.56 -13.84
N ILE A 69 4.96 6.69 -13.10
CA ILE A 69 4.20 5.56 -13.68
C ILE A 69 3.16 6.05 -14.69
N LYS A 70 2.51 7.19 -14.44
CA LYS A 70 1.44 7.72 -15.31
C LYS A 70 1.95 8.15 -16.69
N THR A 71 3.22 8.53 -16.77
CA THR A 71 3.83 9.06 -18.01
C THR A 71 4.81 8.08 -18.65
N THR A 72 5.00 6.89 -18.07
CA THR A 72 6.00 5.91 -18.50
C THR A 72 5.35 4.62 -18.98
N SER A 73 5.91 4.00 -20.03
CA SER A 73 5.43 2.74 -20.59
C SER A 73 6.53 1.69 -20.71
N GLY A 74 6.13 0.45 -21.03
CA GLY A 74 7.02 -0.67 -21.28
C GLY A 74 7.92 -1.05 -20.10
N ARG A 75 9.13 -1.53 -20.41
CA ARG A 75 10.11 -2.03 -19.41
C ARG A 75 10.43 -1.02 -18.31
N ARG A 76 10.43 0.27 -18.64
CA ARG A 76 10.71 1.34 -17.67
C ARG A 76 9.59 1.50 -16.64
N ARG A 77 8.33 1.28 -17.03
CA ARG A 77 7.18 1.28 -16.10
C ARG A 77 7.29 0.14 -15.10
N GLU A 78 7.65 -1.06 -15.58
CA GLU A 78 7.82 -2.23 -14.71
C GLU A 78 9.00 -2.05 -13.73
N ALA A 79 10.09 -1.43 -14.16
CA ALA A 79 11.18 -1.07 -13.25
C ALA A 79 10.71 -0.11 -12.14
N ILE A 80 9.89 0.90 -12.47
CA ILE A 80 9.34 1.83 -11.47
C ILE A 80 8.42 1.11 -10.47
N LYS A 81 7.56 0.20 -10.94
CA LYS A 81 6.72 -0.61 -10.06
C LYS A 81 7.56 -1.47 -9.11
N ASN A 82 8.63 -2.08 -9.60
CA ASN A 82 9.55 -2.85 -8.78
C ASN A 82 10.25 -1.98 -7.72
N ASP A 83 10.67 -0.76 -8.08
CA ASP A 83 11.24 0.20 -7.12
C ASP A 83 10.23 0.54 -6.00
N ILE A 84 8.97 0.80 -6.36
CA ILE A 84 7.92 1.06 -5.37
C ILE A 84 7.73 -0.16 -4.45
N LYS A 85 7.65 -1.36 -5.04
CA LYS A 85 7.49 -2.61 -4.29
C LYS A 85 8.61 -2.81 -3.26
N LEU A 86 9.87 -2.57 -3.63
CA LEU A 86 11.01 -2.69 -2.72
C LEU A 86 10.95 -1.68 -1.57
N ILE A 87 10.47 -0.45 -1.83
CA ILE A 87 10.28 0.56 -0.78
C ILE A 87 9.15 0.13 0.17
N ALA A 88 8.06 -0.36 -0.41
CA ALA A 88 6.89 -0.86 0.31
C ALA A 88 7.23 -2.05 1.23
N GLU A 89 7.96 -3.05 0.75
CA GLU A 89 8.39 -4.20 1.55
C GLU A 89 9.23 -3.78 2.76
N LYS A 90 10.20 -2.87 2.55
CA LYS A 90 11.01 -2.31 3.64
C LYS A 90 10.17 -1.53 4.64
N LEU A 91 9.14 -0.82 4.17
CA LEU A 91 8.24 -0.06 5.02
C LEU A 91 7.37 -0.99 5.87
N VAL A 92 6.83 -2.06 5.30
CA VAL A 92 6.08 -3.08 6.04
C VAL A 92 6.96 -3.72 7.11
N ALA A 93 8.14 -4.21 6.73
CA ALA A 93 9.06 -4.84 7.68
C ALA A 93 9.40 -3.93 8.87
N ARG A 94 9.67 -2.64 8.60
CA ARG A 94 9.88 -1.64 9.65
C ARG A 94 8.63 -1.46 10.52
N THR A 95 7.47 -1.31 9.89
CA THR A 95 6.21 -1.07 10.60
C THR A 95 5.89 -2.23 11.53
N GLU A 96 6.01 -3.46 11.06
CA GLU A 96 5.78 -4.65 11.87
C GLU A 96 6.77 -4.76 13.03
N SER A 97 8.04 -4.40 12.80
CA SER A 97 9.06 -4.36 13.85
C SER A 97 8.79 -3.29 14.91
N GLU A 98 8.23 -2.14 14.55
CA GLU A 98 8.05 -1.00 15.47
C GLU A 98 6.69 -1.03 16.18
N THR A 99 5.65 -1.53 15.51
CA THR A 99 4.26 -1.31 15.93
C THR A 99 3.44 -2.60 15.92
N GLY A 100 4.12 -3.76 15.81
CA GLY A 100 3.49 -5.07 15.74
C GLY A 100 2.89 -5.38 14.37
N PRO A 101 2.45 -6.63 14.17
CA PRO A 101 2.02 -7.13 12.87
C PRO A 101 0.89 -6.30 12.26
N LEU A 102 0.81 -6.35 10.94
CA LEU A 102 -0.36 -5.88 10.21
C LEU A 102 -1.57 -6.80 10.52
N ARG A 103 -2.75 -6.18 10.65
CA ARG A 103 -4.07 -6.81 10.78
C ARG A 103 -4.54 -7.43 9.46
N LEU A 104 -4.15 -6.89 8.30
CA LEU A 104 -4.47 -7.52 7.02
C LEU A 104 -3.77 -8.87 6.89
N PRO A 105 -4.49 -9.93 6.45
CA PRO A 105 -3.90 -11.22 6.15
C PRO A 105 -2.72 -11.09 5.18
N GLU A 106 -1.74 -11.97 5.32
CA GLU A 106 -0.53 -11.94 4.48
C GLU A 106 -0.85 -12.02 2.98
N THR A 107 -1.84 -12.85 2.63
CA THR A 107 -2.38 -13.00 1.27
C THR A 107 -2.92 -11.70 0.69
N CYS A 108 -3.31 -10.74 1.53
CA CYS A 108 -3.91 -9.46 1.16
C CYS A 108 -2.98 -8.25 1.30
N ARG A 109 -1.75 -8.43 1.81
CA ARG A 109 -0.81 -7.30 1.99
C ARG A 109 -0.47 -6.56 0.70
N HIS A 110 -0.57 -7.25 -0.45
CA HIS A 110 -0.38 -6.64 -1.77
C HIS A 110 -1.37 -5.49 -2.04
N LEU A 111 -2.55 -5.48 -1.40
CA LEU A 111 -3.54 -4.40 -1.54
C LEU A 111 -3.02 -3.06 -1.01
N LEU A 112 -2.22 -3.08 0.06
CA LEU A 112 -1.68 -1.86 0.68
C LEU A 112 -0.55 -1.21 -0.13
N LEU A 113 0.07 -1.95 -1.04
CA LEU A 113 1.39 -1.62 -1.60
C LEU A 113 1.42 -1.54 -3.14
N SER A 114 0.30 -1.83 -3.81
CA SER A 114 0.23 -1.93 -5.28
C SER A 114 -0.12 -0.61 -5.96
N LEU A 115 0.87 0.26 -6.22
CA LEU A 115 0.71 1.49 -7.02
C LEU A 115 0.84 1.28 -8.54
#